data_AF-A0A438F750-F1
#
_entry.id   AF-A0A438F750-F1
#
_cell.length_a   1.000
_cell.length_b   1.000
_cell.length_c   1.000
_cell.angle_alpha   90.00
_cell.angle_beta   90.00
_cell.angle_gamma   90.00
#
_symmetry.space_group_name_H-M   'P 1'
#
loop_
_entity.id
_entity.type
_entity.pdbx_description
1 polymer ?
#
loop_
_entity_poly.entity_id
_entity_poly.type
_entity_poly.pdbx_seq_one_letter_code
_entity_poly.pdbx_strand_id
1 'polypeptide(L)'
;MRAGPIISVASIYDVEKKEQRRVLYRGYISELFVPYMDLTEEWYFRTFFDAGEYGFGLCAMPLQPLTDCPENAVFMDGYVTGQNGTPVNMTNVFCIFERYAGDIMWRHTEAEIPGKLITESRPEVSLVVRMVSAVGNYDYIIDWEFLQSGSIKLSVGLSGVLEVRGTAYTHVDQIHEEVYGTLLADNTLGAYHDHFLTYHLDLDVDGDTNSFVKSNLRKTLVSGNRSPRRSYWTVVSETAKRESDAKIQLGLKPAELLVVNPNKRTKVGNYVGYRLIPGSVVGPLLTDDDYSQRRGAFTRYNVWITPYNKSEKWVGGLYTDQSRGMTL
;
A
#
# COMPACT_ATOMS: atom_id res chain seq x y z
N MET A 1 -12.57 -8.75 14.46
CA MET A 1 -11.61 -9.06 13.38
C MET A 1 -10.89 -7.77 12.98
N ARG A 2 -9.56 -7.68 13.15
CA ARG A 2 -8.82 -6.40 12.97
C ARG A 2 -8.42 -6.08 11.53
N ALA A 3 -7.66 -6.95 10.84
CA ALA A 3 -6.96 -6.59 9.59
C ALA A 3 -7.77 -6.62 8.28
N GLY A 4 -8.92 -7.32 8.24
CA GLY A 4 -9.55 -7.64 6.94
C GLY A 4 -8.78 -8.75 6.19
N PRO A 5 -8.51 -8.64 4.88
CA PRO A 5 -7.86 -9.68 4.09
C PRO A 5 -6.41 -9.89 4.55
N ILE A 6 -6.01 -11.15 4.68
CA ILE A 6 -4.62 -11.54 4.96
C ILE A 6 -4.18 -12.55 3.91
N ILE A 7 -3.30 -12.14 3.01
CA ILE A 7 -2.66 -13.03 2.05
C ILE A 7 -1.51 -13.74 2.75
N SER A 8 -1.46 -15.06 2.67
CA SER A 8 -0.40 -15.86 3.30
C SER A 8 0.20 -16.86 2.33
N VAL A 9 1.47 -17.20 2.53
CA VAL A 9 2.22 -18.24 1.80
C VAL A 9 2.17 -18.09 0.27
N ALA A 10 2.13 -16.86 -0.23
CA ALA A 10 2.12 -16.60 -1.66
C ALA A 10 3.46 -17.03 -2.29
N SER A 11 3.36 -17.97 -3.23
CA SER A 11 4.49 -18.55 -3.96
C SER A 11 4.17 -18.54 -5.46
N ILE A 12 5.21 -18.46 -6.28
CA ILE A 12 5.11 -18.55 -7.73
C ILE A 12 5.82 -19.80 -8.24
N TYR A 13 5.19 -20.48 -9.20
CA TYR A 13 5.81 -21.62 -9.87
C TYR A 13 6.82 -21.15 -10.92
N ASP A 14 8.08 -21.52 -10.72
CA ASP A 14 9.15 -21.27 -11.67
C ASP A 14 9.20 -22.42 -12.68
N VAL A 15 8.77 -22.15 -13.92
CA VAL A 15 8.66 -23.18 -14.96
C VAL A 15 10.02 -23.76 -15.36
N GLU A 16 11.08 -22.95 -15.32
CA GLU A 16 12.43 -23.40 -15.67
C GLU A 16 13.01 -24.32 -14.61
N LYS A 17 12.80 -23.98 -13.33
CA LYS A 17 13.29 -24.77 -12.20
C LYS A 17 12.34 -25.90 -11.77
N LYS A 18 11.09 -25.85 -12.22
CA LYS A 18 10.01 -26.78 -11.85
C LYS A 18 9.76 -26.84 -10.34
N GLU A 19 9.77 -25.69 -9.68
CA GLU A 19 9.59 -25.59 -8.22
C GLU A 19 8.71 -24.39 -7.86
N GLN A 20 8.05 -24.49 -6.70
CA GLN A 20 7.35 -23.35 -6.08
C GLN A 20 8.35 -22.49 -5.31
N ARG A 21 8.38 -21.20 -5.59
CA ARG A 21 9.32 -20.25 -4.98
C ARG A 21 8.55 -19.24 -4.15
N ARG A 22 8.91 -19.15 -2.87
CA ARG A 22 8.26 -18.26 -1.89
C ARG A 22 8.53 -16.80 -2.25
N VAL A 23 7.53 -15.96 -2.02
CA VAL A 23 7.61 -14.51 -2.23
C VAL A 23 7.16 -13.76 -0.98
N LEU A 24 5.94 -14.01 -0.52
CA LEU A 24 5.30 -13.30 0.59
C LEU A 24 4.75 -14.33 1.58
N TYR A 25 5.32 -14.37 2.78
CA TYR A 25 4.81 -15.21 3.86
C TYR A 25 3.48 -14.69 4.40
N ARG A 26 3.37 -13.37 4.58
CA ARG A 26 2.15 -12.74 5.10
C ARG A 26 2.03 -11.26 4.68
N GLY A 27 0.88 -10.88 4.13
CA GLY A 27 0.57 -9.51 3.72
C GLY A 27 -0.82 -9.07 4.17
N TYR A 28 -0.93 -7.89 4.78
CA TYR A 28 -2.21 -7.28 5.20
C TYR A 28 -2.04 -5.78 5.51
N ILE A 29 -3.15 -5.04 5.60
CA ILE A 29 -3.15 -3.68 6.14
C ILE A 29 -3.09 -3.78 7.67
N SER A 30 -2.02 -3.23 8.25
CA SER A 30 -1.78 -3.24 9.69
C SER A 30 -2.59 -2.17 10.41
N GLU A 31 -2.65 -0.96 9.83
CA GLU A 31 -3.36 0.17 10.40
C GLU A 31 -3.70 1.21 9.33
N LEU A 32 -4.75 2.00 9.62
CA LEU A 32 -5.07 3.23 8.92
C LEU A 32 -4.94 4.40 9.90
N PHE A 33 -4.61 5.59 9.40
CA PHE A 33 -4.60 6.82 10.19
C PHE A 33 -5.25 7.95 9.39
N VAL A 34 -6.34 8.50 9.93
CA VAL A 34 -7.19 9.51 9.27
C VAL A 34 -7.29 10.77 10.14
N PRO A 35 -6.24 11.63 10.17
CA PRO A 35 -6.27 12.87 10.92
C PRO A 35 -7.06 13.96 10.19
N TYR A 36 -8.01 14.59 10.87
CA TYR A 36 -8.63 15.83 10.43
C TYR A 36 -7.83 17.05 10.89
N MET A 37 -7.92 18.13 10.11
CA MET A 37 -7.13 19.36 10.33
C MET A 37 -7.95 20.49 10.98
N ASP A 38 -9.11 20.18 11.52
CA ASP A 38 -9.98 21.16 12.20
C ASP A 38 -9.68 21.21 13.69
N LEU A 39 -9.19 22.38 14.14
CA LEU A 39 -8.70 22.60 15.50
C LEU A 39 -9.80 22.95 16.51
N THR A 40 -11.06 23.06 16.07
CA THR A 40 -12.18 23.41 16.96
C THR A 40 -12.54 22.26 17.91
N GLU A 41 -13.22 22.59 19.00
CA GLU A 41 -13.63 21.63 20.04
C GLU A 41 -14.44 20.44 19.46
N GLU A 42 -15.20 20.69 18.39
CA GLU A 42 -16.01 19.69 17.69
C GLU A 42 -15.20 18.67 16.88
N TRP A 43 -13.94 18.98 16.54
CA TRP A 43 -13.17 18.21 15.55
C TRP A 43 -11.75 17.83 15.94
N TYR A 44 -11.06 18.54 16.84
CA TYR A 44 -9.62 18.34 17.09
C TYR A 44 -9.23 16.90 17.47
N PHE A 45 -10.18 16.14 18.04
CA PHE A 45 -9.98 14.76 18.48
C PHE A 45 -10.21 13.71 17.37
N ARG A 46 -10.71 14.12 16.20
CA ARG A 46 -11.05 13.22 15.09
C ARG A 46 -9.78 12.83 14.34
N THR A 47 -9.08 11.83 14.85
CA THR A 47 -7.87 11.27 14.22
C THR A 47 -7.92 9.74 14.26
N PHE A 48 -8.73 9.16 13.37
CA PHE A 48 -9.14 7.75 13.48
C PHE A 48 -8.00 6.78 13.17
N PHE A 49 -8.00 5.66 13.91
CA PHE A 49 -7.20 4.48 13.64
C PHE A 49 -8.12 3.33 13.25
N ASP A 50 -8.60 3.32 12.01
CA ASP A 50 -9.74 2.50 11.58
C ASP A 50 -9.60 1.02 11.94
N ALA A 51 -8.41 0.43 11.75
CA ALA A 51 -8.21 -0.98 12.06
C ALA A 51 -8.15 -1.22 13.56
N GLY A 52 -7.41 -0.40 14.30
CA GLY A 52 -7.23 -0.58 15.73
C GLY A 52 -8.44 -0.21 16.59
N GLU A 53 -9.15 0.86 16.24
CA GLU A 53 -10.28 1.41 17.02
C GLU A 53 -11.61 0.73 16.67
N TYR A 54 -11.86 0.46 15.38
CA TYR A 54 -13.15 -0.07 14.92
C TYR A 54 -13.07 -1.51 14.40
N GLY A 55 -11.91 -1.92 13.90
CA GLY A 55 -11.70 -3.24 13.31
C GLY A 55 -12.04 -3.25 11.82
N PHE A 56 -11.03 -3.12 10.99
CA PHE A 56 -11.18 -2.99 9.54
C PHE A 56 -11.88 -4.19 8.89
N GLY A 57 -11.68 -5.40 9.43
CA GLY A 57 -12.41 -6.60 9.02
C GLY A 57 -13.80 -6.76 9.65
N LEU A 58 -14.07 -6.12 10.80
CA LEU A 58 -15.44 -6.03 11.34
C LEU A 58 -16.31 -5.11 10.48
N CYS A 59 -15.70 -4.10 9.87
CA CYS A 59 -16.35 -3.14 8.99
C CYS A 59 -16.46 -3.62 7.52
N ALA A 60 -16.11 -4.88 7.23
CA ALA A 60 -16.28 -5.44 5.89
C ALA A 60 -17.77 -5.49 5.50
N MET A 61 -18.10 -5.13 4.26
CA MET A 61 -19.49 -5.11 3.79
C MET A 61 -19.74 -6.19 2.73
N PRO A 62 -20.97 -6.74 2.64
CA PRO A 62 -21.35 -7.64 1.56
C PRO A 62 -21.19 -6.97 0.19
N LEU A 63 -20.34 -7.57 -0.65
CA LEU A 63 -20.06 -7.08 -2.00
C LEU A 63 -21.26 -7.33 -2.92
N GLN A 64 -21.61 -6.33 -3.72
CA GLN A 64 -22.71 -6.39 -4.68
C GLN A 64 -22.26 -7.05 -6.00
N PRO A 65 -22.83 -8.21 -6.38
CA PRO A 65 -22.51 -8.85 -7.64
C PRO A 65 -22.75 -7.94 -8.85
N LEU A 66 -21.90 -8.07 -9.87
CA LEU A 66 -21.93 -7.30 -11.12
C LEU A 66 -21.63 -5.79 -10.98
N THR A 67 -21.51 -5.28 -9.75
CA THR A 67 -21.17 -3.88 -9.46
C THR A 67 -19.80 -3.79 -8.80
N ASP A 68 -19.66 -4.37 -7.62
CA ASP A 68 -18.39 -4.38 -6.89
C ASP A 68 -17.43 -5.44 -7.43
N CYS A 69 -17.97 -6.54 -7.97
CA CYS A 69 -17.21 -7.66 -8.51
C CYS A 69 -17.82 -8.14 -9.84
N PRO A 70 -16.99 -8.53 -10.81
CA PRO A 70 -17.47 -8.95 -12.13
C PRO A 70 -18.22 -10.29 -12.09
N GLU A 71 -18.86 -10.64 -13.21
CA GLU A 71 -19.66 -11.88 -13.35
C GLU A 71 -18.86 -13.16 -13.07
N ASN A 72 -17.57 -13.19 -13.40
CA ASN A 72 -16.69 -14.33 -13.16
C ASN A 72 -16.14 -14.41 -11.72
N ALA A 73 -16.67 -13.60 -10.79
CA ALA A 73 -16.20 -13.58 -9.41
C ALA A 73 -16.76 -14.74 -8.58
N VAL A 74 -15.89 -15.32 -7.76
CA VAL A 74 -16.25 -16.26 -6.70
C VAL A 74 -16.31 -15.48 -5.39
N PHE A 75 -17.44 -15.52 -4.71
CA PHE A 75 -17.63 -14.86 -3.42
C PHE A 75 -17.28 -15.78 -2.26
N MET A 76 -16.77 -15.21 -1.18
CA MET A 76 -16.51 -15.91 0.05
C MET A 76 -17.07 -15.15 1.24
N ASP A 77 -17.72 -15.89 2.13
CA ASP A 77 -18.19 -15.43 3.42
C ASP A 77 -17.02 -15.30 4.42
N GLY A 78 -17.23 -14.48 5.45
CA GLY A 78 -16.34 -14.35 6.59
C GLY A 78 -17.13 -14.50 7.88
N TYR A 79 -16.47 -14.97 8.95
CA TYR A 79 -17.09 -15.04 10.27
C TYR A 79 -16.40 -14.08 11.23
N VAL A 80 -17.21 -13.34 11.98
CA VAL A 80 -16.74 -12.50 13.08
C VAL A 80 -17.43 -12.90 14.37
N THR A 81 -16.92 -12.38 15.48
CA THR A 81 -17.50 -12.63 16.81
C THR A 81 -18.34 -11.41 17.19
N GLY A 82 -19.62 -11.63 17.48
CA GLY A 82 -20.50 -10.62 18.08
C GLY A 82 -20.06 -10.26 19.50
N GLN A 83 -20.58 -9.16 20.04
CA GLN A 83 -20.16 -8.66 21.36
C GLN A 83 -20.38 -9.66 22.51
N ASN A 84 -21.37 -10.55 22.38
CA ASN A 84 -21.69 -11.62 23.32
C ASN A 84 -20.89 -12.92 23.07
N GLY A 85 -19.94 -12.92 22.14
CA GLY A 85 -19.14 -14.11 21.79
C GLY A 85 -19.75 -15.00 20.69
N THR A 86 -20.96 -14.70 20.19
CA THR A 86 -21.58 -15.56 19.17
C THR A 86 -20.94 -15.36 17.79
N PRO A 87 -20.72 -16.42 17.00
CA PRO A 87 -20.28 -16.27 15.62
C PRO A 87 -21.36 -15.58 14.79
N VAL A 88 -20.96 -14.59 14.00
CA VAL A 88 -21.80 -13.85 13.06
C VAL A 88 -21.24 -14.10 11.66
N ASN A 89 -22.06 -14.64 10.77
CA ASN A 89 -21.71 -14.79 9.37
C ASN A 89 -21.83 -13.43 8.65
N MET A 90 -20.80 -13.05 7.90
CA MET A 90 -20.78 -11.91 7.01
C MET A 90 -20.70 -12.43 5.58
N THR A 91 -21.82 -12.36 4.86
CA THR A 91 -21.94 -12.95 3.53
C THR A 91 -21.21 -12.14 2.47
N ASN A 92 -20.57 -12.80 1.50
CA ASN A 92 -19.96 -12.17 0.33
C ASN A 92 -18.97 -11.04 0.64
N VAL A 93 -18.20 -11.14 1.73
CA VAL A 93 -17.25 -10.09 2.14
C VAL A 93 -15.95 -10.10 1.34
N PHE A 94 -15.63 -11.22 0.68
CA PHE A 94 -14.55 -11.28 -0.30
C PHE A 94 -15.09 -11.69 -1.66
N CYS A 95 -14.45 -11.20 -2.72
CA CYS A 95 -14.60 -11.78 -4.04
C CYS A 95 -13.24 -12.01 -4.69
N ILE A 96 -13.13 -13.11 -5.43
CA ILE A 96 -11.94 -13.52 -6.16
C ILE A 96 -12.29 -13.66 -7.63
N PHE A 97 -11.58 -12.97 -8.51
CA PHE A 97 -11.88 -12.98 -9.93
C PHE A 97 -10.63 -12.77 -10.78
N GLU A 98 -10.70 -13.23 -12.03
CA GLU A 98 -9.70 -12.90 -13.04
C GLU A 98 -10.07 -11.60 -13.76
N ARG A 99 -9.08 -10.71 -13.94
CA ARG A 99 -9.21 -9.48 -14.70
C ARG A 99 -8.57 -9.68 -16.07
N TYR A 100 -9.35 -9.39 -17.11
CA TYR A 100 -9.01 -9.62 -18.53
C TYR A 100 -8.84 -8.33 -19.35
N ALA A 101 -9.05 -7.17 -18.75
CA ALA A 101 -9.30 -5.94 -19.49
C ALA A 101 -8.02 -5.35 -20.11
N GLY A 102 -7.86 -5.48 -21.43
CA GLY A 102 -7.10 -4.58 -22.33
C GLY A 102 -5.59 -4.41 -22.10
N ASP A 103 -5.06 -4.91 -20.99
CA ASP A 103 -3.67 -4.75 -20.59
C ASP A 103 -2.76 -5.73 -21.35
N ILE A 104 -1.58 -5.24 -21.70
CA ILE A 104 -0.60 -5.97 -22.49
C ILE A 104 0.47 -6.48 -21.55
N MET A 105 0.58 -7.81 -21.38
CA MET A 105 1.62 -8.43 -20.56
C MET A 105 3.01 -8.12 -21.15
N TRP A 106 3.16 -8.31 -22.46
CA TRP A 106 4.30 -7.82 -23.22
C TRP A 106 3.98 -7.80 -24.71
N ARG A 107 4.69 -6.93 -25.45
CA ARG A 107 4.61 -6.86 -26.91
C ARG A 107 5.92 -6.44 -27.53
N HIS A 108 6.15 -6.83 -28.77
CA HIS A 108 7.24 -6.33 -29.59
C HIS A 108 6.85 -6.30 -31.08
N THR A 109 7.34 -5.29 -31.79
CA THR A 109 7.25 -5.18 -33.25
C THR A 109 8.65 -4.92 -33.77
N GLU A 110 9.19 -5.89 -34.51
CA GLU A 110 10.47 -5.81 -35.20
C GLU A 110 10.21 -5.44 -36.66
N ALA A 111 10.70 -4.26 -37.05
CA ALA A 111 10.50 -3.66 -38.37
C ALA A 111 11.81 -3.33 -39.09
N GLU A 112 12.96 -3.52 -38.42
CA GLU A 112 14.28 -3.15 -38.93
C GLU A 112 14.95 -4.31 -39.68
N ILE A 113 14.43 -5.54 -39.57
CA ILE A 113 14.93 -6.66 -40.38
C ILE A 113 14.46 -6.47 -41.83
N PRO A 114 15.36 -6.27 -42.80
CA PRO A 114 14.96 -5.99 -44.18
C PRO A 114 14.04 -7.08 -44.74
N GLY A 115 12.88 -6.65 -45.25
CA GLY A 115 11.88 -7.55 -45.82
C GLY A 115 11.11 -8.41 -44.81
N LYS A 116 11.22 -8.16 -43.50
CA LYS A 116 10.50 -8.90 -42.46
C LYS A 116 9.87 -7.95 -41.43
N LEU A 117 8.54 -7.94 -41.39
CA LEU A 117 7.78 -7.36 -40.29
C LEU A 117 7.33 -8.48 -39.35
N ILE A 118 7.78 -8.46 -38.10
CA ILE A 118 7.44 -9.46 -37.09
C ILE A 118 6.76 -8.75 -35.93
N THR A 119 5.56 -9.17 -35.54
CA THR A 119 4.84 -8.62 -34.39
C THR A 119 4.34 -9.74 -33.50
N GLU A 120 4.57 -9.60 -32.20
CA GLU A 120 4.11 -10.53 -31.17
C GLU A 120 3.56 -9.72 -29.99
N SER A 121 2.40 -10.12 -29.47
CA SER A 121 1.74 -9.48 -28.33
C SER A 121 1.05 -10.54 -27.47
N ARG A 122 1.16 -10.42 -26.16
CA ARG A 122 0.50 -11.30 -25.20
C ARG A 122 -0.37 -10.46 -24.25
N PRO A 123 -1.65 -10.84 -24.07
CA PRO A 123 -2.52 -10.15 -23.12
C PRO A 123 -2.11 -10.46 -21.68
N GLU A 124 -2.39 -9.53 -20.77
CA GLU A 124 -2.28 -9.76 -19.33
C GLU A 124 -3.59 -10.32 -18.77
N VAL A 125 -3.47 -11.31 -17.90
CA VAL A 125 -4.56 -11.81 -17.05
C VAL A 125 -4.03 -11.81 -15.61
N SER A 126 -4.76 -11.15 -14.72
CA SER A 126 -4.41 -11.07 -13.29
C SER A 126 -5.50 -11.66 -12.43
N LEU A 127 -5.12 -12.19 -11.26
CA LEU A 127 -6.06 -12.67 -10.24
C LEU A 127 -6.21 -11.59 -9.17
N VAL A 128 -7.45 -11.16 -8.90
CA VAL A 128 -7.77 -10.13 -7.90
C VAL A 128 -8.50 -10.76 -6.73
N VAL A 129 -8.04 -10.48 -5.51
CA VAL A 129 -8.77 -10.71 -4.26
C VAL A 129 -9.21 -9.36 -3.72
N ARG A 130 -10.52 -9.15 -3.62
CA ARG A 130 -11.13 -7.88 -3.22
C ARG A 130 -11.90 -8.00 -1.91
N MET A 131 -11.81 -6.97 -1.07
CA MET A 131 -12.70 -6.69 0.06
C MET A 131 -13.08 -5.20 0.03
N VAL A 132 -14.29 -4.85 0.46
CA VAL A 132 -14.67 -3.46 0.75
C VAL A 132 -14.95 -3.32 2.24
N SER A 133 -14.35 -2.32 2.87
CA SER A 133 -14.59 -1.96 4.28
C SER A 133 -15.25 -0.58 4.35
N ALA A 134 -16.39 -0.48 5.02
CA ALA A 134 -17.10 0.77 5.25
C ALA A 134 -16.94 1.21 6.71
N VAL A 135 -16.08 2.19 6.95
CA VAL A 135 -15.79 2.72 8.30
C VAL A 135 -16.44 4.09 8.42
N GLY A 136 -17.62 4.12 9.04
CA GLY A 136 -18.42 5.33 9.11
C GLY A 136 -18.82 5.81 7.70
N ASN A 137 -18.33 6.97 7.30
CA ASN A 137 -18.61 7.62 6.03
C ASN A 137 -17.66 7.18 4.89
N TYR A 138 -16.60 6.42 5.17
CA TYR A 138 -15.58 6.05 4.20
C TYR A 138 -15.76 4.62 3.68
N ASP A 139 -15.64 4.45 2.36
CA ASP A 139 -15.57 3.14 1.71
C ASP A 139 -14.14 2.89 1.18
N TYR A 140 -13.49 1.87 1.71
CA TYR A 140 -12.14 1.43 1.30
C TYR A 140 -12.23 0.16 0.46
N ILE A 141 -11.90 0.26 -0.83
CA ILE A 141 -11.85 -0.87 -1.77
C ILE A 141 -10.42 -1.42 -1.80
N ILE A 142 -10.22 -2.61 -1.26
CA ILE A 142 -8.89 -3.22 -1.09
C ILE A 142 -8.70 -4.35 -2.08
N ASP A 143 -7.76 -4.18 -3.01
CA ASP A 143 -7.39 -5.17 -4.03
C ASP A 143 -5.98 -5.72 -3.78
N TRP A 144 -5.87 -7.05 -3.73
CA TRP A 144 -4.62 -7.78 -3.95
C TRP A 144 -4.65 -8.39 -5.34
N GLU A 145 -3.80 -7.89 -6.23
CA GLU A 145 -3.74 -8.31 -7.64
C GLU A 145 -2.44 -9.09 -7.91
N PHE A 146 -2.56 -10.32 -8.41
CA PHE A 146 -1.45 -11.22 -8.72
C PHE A 146 -1.33 -11.40 -10.23
N LEU A 147 -0.15 -11.11 -10.77
CA LEU A 147 0.11 -11.15 -12.21
C LEU A 147 0.94 -12.38 -12.58
N GLN A 148 0.72 -12.92 -13.78
CA GLN A 148 1.53 -14.02 -14.34
C GLN A 148 3.02 -13.64 -14.49
N SER A 149 3.33 -12.35 -14.56
CA SER A 149 4.70 -11.82 -14.57
C SER A 149 5.44 -12.00 -13.22
N GLY A 150 4.74 -12.42 -12.17
CA GLY A 150 5.23 -12.49 -10.80
C GLY A 150 5.01 -11.21 -9.99
N SER A 151 4.43 -10.17 -10.60
CA SER A 151 4.11 -8.95 -9.86
C SER A 151 2.95 -9.16 -8.89
N ILE A 152 3.06 -8.57 -7.70
CA ILE A 152 1.97 -8.42 -6.74
C ILE A 152 1.67 -6.93 -6.65
N LYS A 153 0.45 -6.53 -7.01
CA LYS A 153 0.00 -5.14 -6.99
C LYS A 153 -1.05 -4.97 -5.90
N LEU A 154 -0.79 -4.00 -5.02
CA LEU A 154 -1.68 -3.61 -3.95
C LEU A 154 -2.38 -2.33 -4.38
N SER A 155 -3.69 -2.27 -4.24
CA SER A 155 -4.45 -1.07 -4.62
C SER A 155 -5.54 -0.79 -3.59
N VAL A 156 -5.72 0.51 -3.33
CA VAL A 156 -6.72 1.03 -2.41
C VAL A 156 -7.54 2.05 -3.19
N GLY A 157 -8.83 1.77 -3.36
CA GLY A 157 -9.81 2.74 -3.83
C GLY A 157 -10.47 3.43 -2.64
N LEU A 158 -10.71 4.74 -2.75
CA LEU A 158 -11.47 5.53 -1.77
C LEU A 158 -12.78 5.97 -2.40
N SER A 159 -13.89 5.72 -1.71
CA SER A 159 -15.23 6.22 -2.04
C SER A 159 -15.98 6.58 -0.75
N GLY A 160 -17.31 6.63 -0.82
CA GLY A 160 -18.17 6.98 0.30
C GLY A 160 -18.60 8.43 0.26
N VAL A 161 -18.77 9.02 1.45
CA VAL A 161 -19.30 10.37 1.64
C VAL A 161 -18.30 11.20 2.43
N LEU A 162 -18.14 12.48 2.07
CA LEU A 162 -17.31 13.38 2.84
C LEU A 162 -17.92 13.61 4.22
N GLU A 163 -17.09 13.55 5.26
CA GLU A 163 -17.50 14.06 6.58
C GLU A 163 -17.51 15.58 6.51
N VAL A 164 -18.68 16.17 6.73
CA VAL A 164 -18.92 17.60 6.53
C VAL A 164 -19.14 18.35 7.83
N ARG A 165 -18.64 19.58 7.87
CA ARG A 165 -18.91 20.54 8.93
C ARG A 165 -19.98 21.53 8.47
N GLY A 166 -21.03 21.65 9.30
CA GLY A 166 -22.05 22.67 9.09
C GLY A 166 -21.47 24.08 9.28
N THR A 167 -21.86 25.01 8.42
CA THR A 167 -21.47 26.42 8.51
C THR A 167 -22.62 27.36 8.15
N ALA A 168 -22.54 28.62 8.56
CA ALA A 168 -23.47 29.67 8.12
C ALA A 168 -23.20 30.13 6.67
N TYR A 169 -22.03 29.84 6.11
CA TYR A 169 -21.68 30.30 4.77
C TYR A 169 -22.48 29.59 3.68
N THR A 170 -22.91 30.35 2.68
CA THR A 170 -23.52 29.86 1.45
C THR A 170 -22.65 30.14 0.23
N HIS A 171 -21.67 31.05 0.35
CA HIS A 171 -20.79 31.44 -0.74
C HIS A 171 -19.35 31.66 -0.22
N VAL A 172 -18.35 31.41 -1.07
CA VAL A 172 -16.93 31.48 -0.69
C VAL A 172 -16.49 32.91 -0.32
N ASP A 173 -17.10 33.93 -0.93
CA ASP A 173 -16.82 35.33 -0.65
C ASP A 173 -17.26 35.77 0.77
N GLN A 174 -18.07 34.97 1.47
CA GLN A 174 -18.46 35.20 2.86
C GLN A 174 -17.38 34.75 3.85
N ILE A 175 -16.39 34.00 3.39
CA ILE A 175 -15.32 33.44 4.22
C ILE A 175 -14.20 34.47 4.31
N HIS A 176 -14.07 35.09 5.49
CA HIS A 176 -13.06 36.10 5.79
C HIS A 176 -12.13 35.71 6.95
N GLU A 177 -12.21 34.46 7.37
CA GLU A 177 -11.45 33.88 8.47
C GLU A 177 -10.86 32.53 8.07
N GLU A 178 -10.03 31.96 8.94
CA GLU A 178 -9.52 30.62 8.74
C GLU A 178 -10.64 29.59 8.90
N VAL A 179 -10.82 28.77 7.87
CA VAL A 179 -11.72 27.62 7.90
C VAL A 179 -10.93 26.36 7.56
N TYR A 180 -11.21 25.28 8.26
CA TYR A 180 -10.45 24.02 8.16
C TYR A 180 -11.01 23.08 7.07
N GLY A 181 -11.45 23.65 5.95
CA GLY A 181 -12.07 22.91 4.87
C GLY A 181 -12.42 23.76 3.65
N THR A 182 -13.00 23.12 2.65
CA THR A 182 -13.52 23.76 1.43
C THR A 182 -15.04 23.83 1.48
N LEU A 183 -15.65 24.97 1.11
CA LEU A 183 -17.10 25.07 0.96
C LEU A 183 -17.55 24.30 -0.29
N LEU A 184 -18.28 23.20 -0.08
CA LEU A 184 -18.70 22.28 -1.14
C LEU A 184 -20.10 22.58 -1.65
N ALA A 185 -20.95 23.08 -0.75
CA ALA A 185 -22.34 23.46 -1.00
C ALA A 185 -22.76 24.47 0.07
N ASP A 186 -23.95 25.05 -0.10
CA ASP A 186 -24.59 25.87 0.91
C ASP A 186 -24.49 25.20 2.29
N ASN A 187 -23.95 25.95 3.26
CA ASN A 187 -23.82 25.55 4.65
C ASN A 187 -22.91 24.33 4.91
N THR A 188 -22.09 23.91 3.94
CA THR A 188 -21.39 22.61 3.97
C THR A 188 -19.90 22.74 3.67
N LEU A 189 -19.05 22.64 4.69
CA LEU A 189 -17.60 22.56 4.56
C LEU A 189 -17.14 21.09 4.52
N GLY A 190 -16.38 20.70 3.51
CA GLY A 190 -15.61 19.46 3.52
C GLY A 190 -14.33 19.66 4.30
N ALA A 191 -14.21 19.04 5.47
CA ALA A 191 -13.06 19.21 6.35
C ALA A 191 -11.79 18.60 5.73
N TYR A 192 -10.67 19.31 5.82
CA TYR A 192 -9.38 18.77 5.36
C TYR A 192 -8.95 17.60 6.24
N HIS A 193 -8.50 16.52 5.60
CA HIS A 193 -8.02 15.31 6.27
C HIS A 193 -7.10 14.51 5.35
N ASP A 194 -6.31 13.62 5.95
CA ASP A 194 -5.45 12.68 5.24
C ASP A 194 -5.97 11.23 5.37
N HIS A 195 -5.55 10.35 4.46
CA HIS A 195 -5.69 8.90 4.62
C HIS A 195 -4.32 8.22 4.50
N PHE A 196 -3.78 7.72 5.61
CA PHE A 196 -2.58 6.90 5.61
C PHE A 196 -2.96 5.43 5.81
N LEU A 197 -2.52 4.57 4.90
CA LEU A 197 -2.69 3.11 5.03
C LEU A 197 -1.32 2.45 5.10
N THR A 198 -1.08 1.66 6.15
CA THR A 198 0.21 0.99 6.36
C THR A 198 0.09 -0.51 6.18
N TYR A 199 0.80 -1.05 5.19
CA TYR A 199 0.86 -2.49 4.94
C TYR A 199 1.96 -3.15 5.78
N HIS A 200 1.64 -4.32 6.34
CA HIS A 200 2.62 -5.27 6.84
C HIS A 200 2.91 -6.29 5.73
N LEU A 201 4.15 -6.33 5.24
CA LEU A 201 4.60 -7.20 4.16
C LEU A 201 5.78 -8.05 4.63
N ASP A 202 5.48 -9.26 5.09
CA ASP A 202 6.45 -10.26 5.52
C ASP A 202 6.95 -11.05 4.30
N LEU A 203 8.04 -10.58 3.71
CA LEU A 203 8.61 -11.12 2.48
C LEU A 203 9.64 -12.21 2.79
N ASP A 204 9.42 -13.38 2.19
CA ASP A 204 10.33 -14.53 2.23
C ASP A 204 10.78 -14.86 0.80
N VAL A 205 11.52 -13.94 0.19
CA VAL A 205 11.98 -14.08 -1.19
C VAL A 205 12.90 -15.28 -1.30
N ASP A 206 12.41 -16.37 -1.91
CA ASP A 206 13.13 -17.63 -2.08
C ASP A 206 13.71 -18.21 -0.77
N GLY A 207 13.06 -17.91 0.37
CA GLY A 207 13.48 -18.25 1.73
C GLY A 207 13.44 -17.06 2.69
N ASP A 208 13.65 -17.31 3.98
CA ASP A 208 13.56 -16.34 5.08
C ASP A 208 14.82 -15.50 5.33
N THR A 209 15.94 -15.91 4.73
CA THR A 209 17.21 -15.20 4.88
C THR A 209 17.28 -14.11 3.81
N ASN A 210 16.70 -12.94 4.09
CA ASN A 210 16.63 -11.81 3.16
C ASN A 210 17.44 -10.60 3.62
N SER A 211 17.61 -9.62 2.73
CA SER A 211 18.28 -8.35 3.02
C SER A 211 17.61 -7.22 2.25
N PHE A 212 17.53 -6.05 2.87
CA PHE A 212 17.06 -4.84 2.21
C PHE A 212 18.22 -4.09 1.56
N VAL A 213 18.08 -3.75 0.28
CA VAL A 213 19.09 -3.06 -0.51
C VAL A 213 18.49 -1.80 -1.13
N LYS A 214 19.16 -0.68 -0.91
CA LYS A 214 18.87 0.60 -1.56
C LYS A 214 19.82 0.77 -2.74
N SER A 215 19.30 0.77 -3.95
CA SER A 215 20.06 1.02 -5.17
C SER A 215 19.91 2.48 -5.59
N ASN A 216 20.82 3.33 -5.14
CA ASN A 216 20.78 4.76 -5.38
C ASN A 216 21.21 5.10 -6.82
N LEU A 217 20.40 5.86 -7.55
CA LEU A 217 20.75 6.36 -8.87
C LEU A 217 21.59 7.63 -8.73
N ARG A 218 22.90 7.52 -8.98
CA ARG A 218 23.87 8.60 -8.77
C ARG A 218 24.35 9.19 -10.09
N LYS A 219 24.11 10.48 -10.28
CA LYS A 219 24.74 11.27 -11.35
C LYS A 219 26.26 11.30 -11.15
N THR A 220 27.01 10.97 -12.19
CA THR A 220 28.48 10.95 -12.20
C THR A 220 29.00 11.81 -13.35
N LEU A 221 30.04 12.59 -13.07
CA LEU A 221 30.73 13.41 -14.06
C LEU A 221 31.82 12.60 -14.75
N VAL A 222 31.99 12.81 -16.06
CA VAL A 222 33.09 12.22 -16.81
C VAL A 222 34.35 13.03 -16.52
N SER A 223 35.40 12.36 -16.05
CA SER A 223 36.70 13.00 -15.78
C SER A 223 37.54 13.10 -17.06
N GLY A 224 38.04 14.31 -17.35
CA GLY A 224 38.91 14.58 -18.51
C GLY A 224 38.21 14.40 -19.87
N ASN A 225 38.99 14.29 -20.95
CA ASN A 225 38.48 14.19 -22.32
C ASN A 225 38.20 12.75 -22.79
N ARG A 226 37.80 11.85 -21.89
CA ARG A 226 37.57 10.42 -22.24
C ARG A 226 36.29 10.17 -23.03
N SER A 227 35.36 11.11 -23.04
CA SER A 227 34.10 11.00 -23.77
C SER A 227 33.61 12.39 -24.20
N PRO A 228 32.92 12.50 -25.35
CA PRO A 228 32.15 13.69 -25.69
C PRO A 228 31.01 13.97 -24.69
N ARG A 229 30.54 12.95 -23.97
CA ARG A 229 29.55 13.07 -22.89
C ARG A 229 30.21 13.68 -21.65
N ARG A 230 29.52 14.64 -21.02
CA ARG A 230 29.96 15.27 -19.76
C ARG A 230 29.51 14.52 -18.50
N SER A 231 28.46 13.70 -18.60
CA SER A 231 27.89 12.99 -17.46
C SER A 231 27.14 11.73 -17.87
N TYR A 232 26.93 10.85 -16.88
CA TYR A 232 26.09 9.66 -16.93
C TYR A 232 25.52 9.42 -15.51
N TRP A 233 24.63 8.46 -15.36
CA TRP A 233 24.21 7.99 -14.03
C TRP A 233 24.69 6.56 -13.83
N THR A 234 24.91 6.18 -12.59
CA THR A 234 25.30 4.83 -12.18
C THR A 234 24.51 4.42 -10.95
N VAL A 235 24.53 3.13 -10.62
CA VAL A 235 23.85 2.60 -9.44
C VAL A 235 24.88 2.38 -8.34
N VAL A 236 24.57 2.87 -7.13
CA VAL A 236 25.35 2.59 -5.92
C VAL A 236 24.42 1.88 -4.95
N SER A 237 24.61 0.57 -4.79
CA SER A 237 23.79 -0.27 -3.94
C SER A 237 24.34 -0.34 -2.52
N GLU A 238 23.47 -0.17 -1.53
CA GLU A 238 23.77 -0.21 -0.10
C GLU A 238 22.83 -1.18 0.59
N THR A 239 23.37 -2.17 1.29
CA THR A 239 22.58 -3.08 2.12
C THR A 239 22.37 -2.47 3.50
N ALA A 240 21.11 -2.28 3.92
CA ALA A 240 20.79 -1.85 5.27
C ALA A 240 21.31 -2.87 6.29
N LYS A 241 22.00 -2.41 7.34
CA LYS A 241 22.59 -3.27 8.36
C LYS A 241 21.78 -3.29 9.64
N ARG A 242 21.00 -2.22 9.88
CA ARG A 242 20.12 -2.04 11.03
C ARG A 242 18.82 -1.40 10.57
N GLU A 243 17.79 -1.46 11.40
CA GLU A 243 16.46 -0.88 11.13
C GLU A 243 16.53 0.62 10.82
N SER A 244 17.41 1.37 11.52
CA SER A 244 17.64 2.79 11.28
C SER A 244 18.08 3.11 9.84
N ASP A 245 18.79 2.19 9.19
CA ASP A 245 19.26 2.37 7.81
C ASP A 245 18.15 2.14 6.77
N ALA A 246 17.04 1.54 7.21
CA ALA A 246 15.91 1.10 6.40
C ALA A 246 14.62 1.88 6.68
N LYS A 247 14.73 3.05 7.33
CA LYS A 247 13.65 4.04 7.40
C LYS A 247 13.75 4.97 6.19
N ILE A 248 12.79 4.89 5.27
CA ILE A 248 12.86 5.58 3.97
C ILE A 248 11.75 6.62 3.82
N GLN A 249 12.16 7.85 3.56
CA GLN A 249 11.31 8.88 2.98
C GLN A 249 11.51 8.89 1.47
N LEU A 250 10.46 8.53 0.74
CA LEU A 250 10.48 8.51 -0.72
C LEU A 250 10.53 9.93 -1.27
N GLY A 251 10.99 10.09 -2.50
CA GLY A 251 11.08 11.40 -3.17
C GLY A 251 12.33 12.23 -2.84
N LEU A 252 13.05 11.96 -1.75
CA LEU A 252 14.27 12.70 -1.40
C LEU A 252 15.42 12.45 -2.39
N LYS A 253 15.57 11.20 -2.86
CA LYS A 253 16.59 10.78 -3.83
C LYS A 253 16.03 9.69 -4.74
N PRO A 254 16.43 9.64 -6.02
CA PRO A 254 16.06 8.54 -6.90
C PRO A 254 16.78 7.26 -6.46
N ALA A 255 16.02 6.28 -6.01
CA ALA A 255 16.53 4.99 -5.59
C ALA A 255 15.52 3.88 -5.89
N GLU A 256 16.03 2.69 -6.19
CA GLU A 256 15.23 1.47 -6.16
C GLU A 256 15.36 0.80 -4.79
N LEU A 257 14.23 0.34 -4.26
CA LEU A 257 14.15 -0.33 -2.96
C LEU A 257 13.92 -1.82 -3.18
N LEU A 258 14.86 -2.66 -2.78
CA LEU A 258 14.83 -4.09 -3.06
C LEU A 258 14.86 -4.92 -1.79
N VAL A 259 14.10 -6.01 -1.76
CA VAL A 259 14.28 -7.12 -0.83
C VAL A 259 14.88 -8.27 -1.62
N VAL A 260 16.06 -8.69 -1.23
CA VAL A 260 16.85 -9.70 -1.96
C VAL A 260 17.19 -10.88 -1.06
N ASN A 261 17.39 -12.04 -1.67
CA ASN A 261 17.97 -13.19 -1.01
C ASN A 261 19.48 -13.28 -1.34
N PRO A 262 20.38 -12.95 -0.38
CA PRO A 262 21.82 -12.96 -0.63
C PRO A 262 22.39 -14.37 -0.87
N ASN A 263 21.64 -15.43 -0.54
CA ASN A 263 22.06 -16.83 -0.71
C ASN A 263 21.57 -17.44 -2.03
N LYS A 264 20.75 -16.71 -2.81
CA LYS A 264 20.16 -17.19 -4.06
C LYS A 264 20.54 -16.26 -5.19
N ARG A 265 21.16 -16.82 -6.23
CA ARG A 265 21.60 -16.08 -7.41
C ARG A 265 20.98 -16.65 -8.68
N THR A 266 20.78 -15.77 -9.66
CA THR A 266 20.53 -16.16 -11.04
C THR A 266 21.78 -16.78 -11.65
N LYS A 267 21.64 -17.42 -12.82
CA LYS A 267 22.77 -18.04 -13.55
C LYS A 267 23.94 -17.07 -13.80
N VAL A 268 23.65 -15.79 -14.00
CA VAL A 268 24.66 -14.75 -14.27
C VAL A 268 25.19 -14.07 -13.00
N GLY A 269 24.71 -14.47 -11.82
CA GLY A 269 25.24 -14.02 -10.53
C GLY A 269 24.48 -12.90 -9.82
N ASN A 270 23.37 -12.40 -10.37
CA ASN A 270 22.54 -11.39 -9.68
C ASN A 270 21.76 -12.04 -8.53
N TYR A 271 21.56 -11.33 -7.43
CA TYR A 271 20.68 -11.80 -6.37
C TYR A 271 19.23 -11.86 -6.85
N VAL A 272 18.51 -12.90 -6.42
CA VAL A 272 17.05 -12.96 -6.58
C VAL A 272 16.42 -11.93 -5.65
N GLY A 273 15.42 -11.19 -6.12
CA GLY A 273 14.79 -10.13 -5.33
C GLY A 273 13.45 -9.67 -5.88
N TYR A 274 12.72 -8.96 -5.03
CA TYR A 274 11.56 -8.13 -5.40
C TYR A 274 11.92 -6.66 -5.16
N ARG A 275 11.34 -5.77 -5.97
CA ARG A 275 11.47 -4.32 -5.76
C ARG A 275 10.11 -3.69 -5.47
N LEU A 276 10.11 -2.69 -4.60
CA LEU A 276 8.94 -1.85 -4.37
C LEU A 276 8.89 -0.76 -5.45
N ILE A 277 7.75 -0.66 -6.14
CA ILE A 277 7.43 0.46 -7.02
C ILE A 277 6.28 1.22 -6.34
N PRO A 278 6.58 2.33 -5.64
CA PRO A 278 5.54 3.07 -4.93
C PRO A 278 4.64 3.85 -5.90
N GLY A 279 3.41 4.13 -5.46
CA GLY A 279 2.54 5.11 -6.09
C GLY A 279 2.96 6.54 -5.78
N SER A 280 2.00 7.47 -5.73
CA SER A 280 2.26 8.85 -5.31
C SER A 280 2.81 8.88 -3.88
N VAL A 281 3.81 9.73 -3.66
CA VAL A 281 4.50 9.84 -2.37
C VAL A 281 3.88 10.99 -1.58
N VAL A 282 3.33 10.66 -0.41
CA VAL A 282 2.86 11.63 0.58
C VAL A 282 3.54 11.35 1.92
N GLY A 283 3.70 12.37 2.76
CA GLY A 283 4.21 12.27 4.12
C GLY A 283 3.30 13.04 5.08
N PRO A 284 3.44 12.86 6.40
CA PRO A 284 2.61 13.55 7.38
C PRO A 284 2.83 15.07 7.31
N LEU A 285 1.74 15.82 7.47
CA LEU A 285 1.75 17.28 7.58
C LEU A 285 1.63 17.77 9.03
N LEU A 286 1.22 16.90 9.95
CA LEU A 286 1.25 17.18 11.39
C LEU A 286 2.69 17.24 11.91
N THR A 287 2.92 18.05 12.93
CA THR A 287 4.23 18.12 13.58
C THR A 287 4.49 16.88 14.43
N ASP A 288 5.76 16.49 14.58
CA ASP A 288 6.14 15.28 15.32
C ASP A 288 5.76 15.30 16.81
N ASP A 289 5.56 16.48 17.38
CA ASP A 289 5.17 16.68 18.76
C ASP A 289 3.66 16.68 19.01
N ASP A 290 2.84 16.73 17.95
CA ASP A 290 1.38 16.58 18.02
C ASP A 290 1.00 15.20 18.59
N TYR A 291 0.01 15.17 19.49
CA TYR A 291 -0.49 13.94 20.09
C TYR A 291 -0.95 12.92 19.05
N SER A 292 -1.65 13.37 18.01
CA SER A 292 -2.14 12.50 16.94
C SER A 292 -0.98 11.92 16.12
N GLN A 293 0.03 12.74 15.80
CA GLN A 293 1.21 12.28 15.08
C GLN A 293 2.12 11.37 15.93
N ARG A 294 2.16 11.56 17.26
CA ARG A 294 2.85 10.63 18.18
C ARG A 294 2.17 9.25 18.18
N ARG A 295 0.83 9.21 18.20
CA ARG A 295 0.06 7.95 18.06
C ARG A 295 0.24 7.32 16.68
N GLY A 296 0.24 8.15 15.63
CA GLY A 296 0.41 7.78 14.23
C GLY A 296 1.86 7.77 13.74
N ALA A 297 2.85 7.61 14.63
CA ALA A 297 4.27 7.81 14.29
C ALA A 297 4.80 6.88 13.19
N PHE A 298 4.10 5.78 12.89
CA PHE A 298 4.40 4.89 11.77
C PHE A 298 4.29 5.58 10.40
N THR A 299 3.60 6.72 10.28
CA THR A 299 3.49 7.48 9.02
C THR A 299 4.70 8.35 8.72
N ARG A 300 5.63 8.54 9.68
CA ARG A 300 6.84 9.40 9.52
C ARG A 300 7.74 9.01 8.36
N TYR A 301 7.72 7.74 7.97
CA TYR A 301 8.47 7.21 6.85
C TYR A 301 7.54 6.38 5.97
N ASN A 302 7.79 6.38 4.67
CA ASN A 302 6.99 5.65 3.70
C ASN A 302 7.30 4.15 3.71
N VAL A 303 8.54 3.79 4.07
CA VAL A 303 8.99 2.39 4.16
C VAL A 303 9.81 2.20 5.43
N TRP A 304 9.56 1.09 6.09
CA TRP A 304 10.29 0.59 7.25
C TRP A 304 10.64 -0.88 7.00
N ILE A 305 11.81 -1.32 7.47
CA ILE A 305 12.19 -2.73 7.48
C ILE A 305 12.65 -3.09 8.88
N THR A 306 12.01 -4.11 9.46
CA THR A 306 12.32 -4.64 10.78
C THR A 306 12.67 -6.13 10.69
N PRO A 307 13.48 -6.67 11.62
CA PRO A 307 13.58 -8.12 11.79
C PRO A 307 12.21 -8.70 12.11
N TYR A 308 11.94 -9.90 11.59
CA TYR A 308 10.69 -10.58 11.90
C TYR A 308 10.54 -10.79 13.41
N ASN A 309 9.39 -10.35 13.94
CA ASN A 309 8.96 -10.64 15.30
C ASN A 309 7.47 -10.99 15.31
N LYS A 310 7.14 -12.18 15.82
CA LYS A 310 5.78 -12.69 15.86
C LYS A 310 4.80 -11.77 16.61
N SER A 311 5.25 -10.96 17.58
CA SER A 311 4.39 -10.04 18.32
C SER A 311 4.16 -8.69 17.60
N GLU A 312 5.02 -8.31 16.66
CA GLU A 312 4.99 -7.01 15.98
C GLU A 312 4.06 -7.07 14.75
N LYS A 313 2.77 -6.91 15.00
CA LYS A 313 1.71 -7.03 13.98
C LYS A 313 1.03 -5.71 13.62
N TRP A 314 0.96 -4.81 14.59
CA TRP A 314 0.10 -3.64 14.56
C TRP A 314 0.94 -2.38 14.73
N VAL A 315 1.08 -1.61 13.65
CA VAL A 315 1.96 -0.43 13.64
C VAL A 315 1.49 0.68 14.59
N GLY A 316 0.18 0.80 14.84
CA GLY A 316 -0.38 1.69 15.86
C GLY A 316 -0.36 1.12 17.29
N GLY A 317 0.19 -0.09 17.48
CA GLY A 317 0.16 -0.82 18.73
C GLY A 317 -1.05 -1.77 18.88
N LEU A 318 -0.99 -2.61 19.91
CA LEU A 318 -2.04 -3.59 20.19
C LEU A 318 -3.36 -2.91 20.61
N TYR A 319 -3.27 -1.86 21.42
CA TYR A 319 -4.39 -1.05 21.91
C TYR A 319 -4.21 0.38 21.40
N THR A 320 -5.03 0.78 20.42
CA THR A 320 -4.93 2.07 19.73
C THR A 320 -5.85 3.14 20.31
N ASP A 321 -7.03 2.74 20.78
CA ASP A 321 -7.96 3.65 21.46
C ASP A 321 -7.29 4.23 22.70
N GLN A 322 -7.34 5.56 22.82
CA GLN A 322 -6.67 6.35 23.85
C GLN A 322 -5.15 6.06 24.02
N SER A 323 -4.50 5.57 22.96
CA SER A 323 -3.07 5.25 23.00
C SER A 323 -2.22 6.51 23.20
N ARG A 324 -1.01 6.31 23.73
CA ARG A 324 -0.04 7.39 24.02
C ARG A 324 1.12 7.47 23.02
N GLY A 325 1.06 6.70 21.93
CA GLY A 325 2.15 6.67 20.94
C GLY A 325 3.46 6.04 21.44
N MET A 326 3.38 5.13 22.40
CA MET A 326 4.55 4.34 22.84
C MET A 326 4.77 3.17 21.89
N THR A 327 5.36 3.43 20.73
CA THR A 327 5.80 2.37 19.79
C THR A 327 7.29 2.54 19.48
N LEU A 328 7.98 1.40 19.35
CA LEU A 328 9.44 1.16 19.37
C LEU A 328 10.29 2.06 18.45
#